data_AF-A0A2E4T3S4-F1
#
_entry.id   AF-A0A2E4T3S4-F1
#
_cell.length_a   1.000
_cell.length_b   1.000
_cell.length_c   1.000
_cell.angle_alpha   90.00
_cell.angle_beta   90.00
_cell.angle_gamma   90.00
#
_symmetry.space_group_name_H-M   'P 1'
#
loop_
_entity.id
_entity.type
_entity.pdbx_description
1 polymer ?
#
loop_
_entity_poly.entity_id
_entity_poly.type
_entity_poly.pdbx_seq_one_letter_code
_entity_poly.pdbx_strand_id
1 'polypeptide(L)' 'MNKFIVFKDDDGGISIIKPVEGCGLTAEEIAAKDVPAGKKYKLIDPSDLPEDRYFRNAWDMDESEMTDGVGENHGN' A
#
# COMPACT_ATOMS: atom_id res chain seq x y z
N MET A 1 12.16 -6.10 -6.89
CA MET A 1 11.69 -4.99 -6.04
C MET A 1 10.57 -5.57 -5.20
N ASN A 2 10.84 -5.88 -3.93
CA ASN A 2 10.01 -6.79 -3.12
C ASN A 2 9.24 -6.06 -2.01
N LYS A 3 8.72 -4.86 -2.26
CA LYS A 3 7.86 -4.17 -1.29
C LYS A 3 6.47 -4.00 -1.87
N PHE A 4 5.46 -4.29 -1.06
CA PHE A 4 4.07 -3.98 -1.36
C PHE A 4 3.69 -2.69 -0.67
N ILE A 5 2.82 -1.93 -1.31
CA ILE A 5 2.30 -0.67 -0.78
C ILE A 5 0.94 -0.99 -0.19
N VAL A 6 0.72 -0.64 1.07
CA VAL A 6 -0.56 -0.84 1.75
C VAL A 6 -1.10 0.46 2.31
N PHE A 7 -2.41 0.66 2.22
CA PHE A 7 -3.09 1.85 2.71
C PHE A 7 -4.53 1.51 3.13
N LYS A 8 -5.12 2.33 4.01
CA LYS A 8 -6.55 2.21 4.37
C LYS A 8 -7.44 2.72 3.23
N ASP A 9 -8.37 1.88 2.78
CA ASP A 9 -9.41 2.33 1.85
C ASP A 9 -10.53 3.09 2.58
N ASP A 10 -11.49 3.64 1.82
CA ASP A 10 -12.62 4.39 2.38
C ASP A 10 -13.72 3.47 2.93
N ASP A 11 -13.66 2.17 2.62
CA ASP A 11 -14.59 1.15 3.07
C ASP A 11 -14.17 0.52 4.42
N GLY A 12 -13.04 0.97 4.98
CA GLY A 12 -12.50 0.52 6.27
C GLY A 12 -11.59 -0.71 6.18
N GLY A 13 -11.24 -1.15 4.97
CA GLY A 13 -10.31 -2.24 4.71
C GLY A 13 -8.89 -1.79 4.40
N ILE A 14 -8.01 -2.76 4.14
CA ILE A 14 -6.64 -2.53 3.69
C ILE A 14 -6.54 -2.85 2.20
N SER A 15 -6.19 -1.82 1.42
CA SER A 15 -5.82 -1.95 0.01
C SER A 15 -4.33 -2.26 -0.12
N ILE A 16 -3.99 -3.12 -1.09
CA ILE A 16 -2.62 -3.60 -1.33
C ILE A 16 -2.28 -3.40 -2.80
N ILE A 17 -1.24 -2.62 -3.09
CA ILE A 17 -0.68 -2.44 -4.42
C ILE A 17 0.62 -3.23 -4.50
N LYS A 18 0.72 -4.09 -5.51
CA LYS A 18 1.95 -4.81 -5.86
C LYS A 18 2.65 -4.09 -7.02
N PRO A 19 3.83 -3.47 -6.78
CA PRO A 19 4.65 -2.93 -7.85
C PRO A 19 4.96 -3.97 -8.93
N VAL A 20 4.91 -3.54 -10.19
CA VAL A 20 5.42 -4.32 -11.32
C VAL A 20 6.94 -4.21 -11.34
N GLU A 21 7.63 -5.35 -11.38
CA GLU A 21 9.08 -5.34 -11.50
C GLU A 21 9.53 -4.80 -12.87
N GLY A 22 10.61 -4.03 -12.88
CA GLY A 22 11.18 -3.51 -14.12
C GLY A 22 10.39 -2.37 -14.78
N CYS A 23 9.39 -1.78 -14.11
CA CYS A 23 8.68 -0.61 -14.62
C CYS A 23 9.49 0.69 -14.58
N GLY A 24 10.68 0.67 -13.96
CA GLY A 24 11.58 1.83 -13.86
C GLY A 24 11.25 2.81 -12.74
N LEU A 25 10.22 2.53 -11.93
CA LEU A 25 9.83 3.35 -10.77
C LEU A 25 10.16 2.65 -9.44
N THR A 26 10.38 3.44 -8.38
CA THR A 26 10.50 2.96 -7.00
C THR A 26 9.13 2.78 -6.34
N ALA A 27 9.10 2.19 -5.14
CA ALA A 27 7.85 1.78 -4.51
C ALA A 27 7.13 3.01 -3.97
N GLU A 28 7.91 3.97 -3.52
CA GLU A 28 7.54 5.31 -3.11
C GLU A 28 6.96 6.09 -4.29
N GLU A 29 7.59 6.07 -5.48
CA GLU A 29 7.07 6.74 -6.67
C GLU A 29 5.75 6.13 -7.14
N ILE A 30 5.65 4.80 -7.10
CA ILE A 30 4.40 4.09 -7.38
C ILE A 30 3.34 4.46 -6.34
N ALA A 31 3.70 4.50 -5.05
CA ALA A 31 2.78 4.86 -3.98
C ALA A 31 2.28 6.30 -4.15
N ALA A 32 3.15 7.27 -4.41
CA ALA A 32 2.77 8.66 -4.64
C ALA A 32 1.78 8.81 -5.80
N LYS A 33 1.90 7.96 -6.84
CA LYS A 33 1.06 7.97 -8.04
C LYS A 33 -0.25 7.19 -7.89
N ASP A 34 -0.22 5.99 -7.31
CA ASP A 34 -1.34 5.04 -7.28
C ASP A 34 -2.13 5.07 -5.96
N VAL A 35 -1.55 5.61 -4.86
CA VAL A 35 -2.29 5.83 -3.60
C VAL A 35 -3.10 7.13 -3.73
N PRO A 36 -4.40 7.13 -3.39
CA PRO A 36 -5.22 8.35 -3.43
C PRO A 36 -4.62 9.49 -2.60
N ALA A 37 -4.79 10.73 -3.10
CA ALA A 37 -4.25 11.91 -2.43
C ALA A 37 -4.67 11.99 -0.96
N GLY A 38 -3.70 12.26 -0.09
CA GLY A 38 -3.93 12.46 1.34
C GLY A 38 -4.07 11.17 2.15
N LYS A 39 -4.06 10.00 1.52
CA LYS A 39 -4.04 8.72 2.23
C LYS A 39 -2.61 8.33 2.59
N LYS A 40 -2.38 7.99 3.86
CA LYS A 40 -1.11 7.44 4.30
C LYS A 40 -0.91 6.03 3.75
N TYR A 41 0.34 5.69 3.44
CA TYR A 41 0.70 4.33 3.04
C TYR A 41 1.90 3.80 3.82
N LYS A 42 2.05 2.48 3.76
CA LYS A 42 3.21 1.75 4.29
C LYS A 42 3.80 0.83 3.24
N LEU A 43 5.11 0.69 3.23
CA LEU A 43 5.85 -0.28 2.42
C LEU A 43 6.15 -1.52 3.27
N ILE A 44 5.52 -2.64 2.93
CA ILE A 44 5.68 -3.89 3.68
C ILE A 44 6.35 -4.97 2.83
N ASP A 45 6.94 -5.96 3.49
CA ASP A 45 7.39 -7.17 2.80
C ASP A 45 6.19 -8.06 2.44
N PRO A 46 6.21 -8.77 1.31
CA PRO A 46 5.22 -9.81 1.00
C PRO A 46 5.05 -10.84 2.12
N SER A 47 6.10 -11.13 2.91
CA SER A 47 6.01 -12.04 4.05
C SER A 47 5.21 -11.50 5.23
N ASP A 48 5.00 -10.18 5.29
CA ASP A 48 4.21 -9.55 6.35
C ASP A 48 2.71 -9.69 6.11
N LEU A 49 2.30 -10.07 4.90
CA LEU A 49 0.91 -10.34 4.57
C LEU A 49 0.46 -11.70 5.15
N PRO A 50 -0.79 -11.81 5.62
CA PRO A 50 -1.37 -13.09 5.99
C PRO A 50 -1.35 -14.06 4.79
N GLU A 51 -0.69 -15.21 4.95
CA GLU A 51 -0.71 -16.28 3.93
C GLU A 51 -2.11 -16.88 3.77
N ASP A 52 -2.84 -17.00 4.89
CA ASP A 52 -4.22 -17.46 4.91
C ASP A 52 -5.17 -16.36 4.41
N ARG A 53 -5.87 -16.65 3.31
CA ARG A 53 -6.78 -15.72 2.68
C ARG A 53 -8.23 -15.86 3.12
N TYR A 54 -8.56 -16.80 4.02
CA TYR A 54 -9.92 -17.04 4.47
C TYR A 54 -10.49 -15.84 5.26
N PHE A 55 -9.65 -15.15 6.05
CA PHE A 55 -10.03 -13.97 6.83
C PHE A 55 -9.32 -12.69 6.39
N ARG A 56 -8.87 -12.59 5.13
CA ARG A 56 -8.09 -11.45 4.63
C ARG A 56 -8.81 -10.10 4.78
N ASN A 57 -10.14 -10.09 4.71
CA ASN A 57 -10.95 -8.88 4.91
C ASN A 57 -10.97 -8.39 6.36
N ALA A 58 -10.55 -9.22 7.33
CA ALA A 58 -10.42 -8.83 8.73
C ALA A 58 -9.01 -8.33 9.07
N TRP A 59 -8.10 -8.32 8.10
CA TRP A 59 -6.77 -7.75 8.31
C TRP A 59 -6.87 -6.23 8.40
N ASP A 60 -6.37 -5.68 9.49
CA ASP A 60 -6.34 -4.25 9.77
C ASP A 60 -4.94 -3.84 10.21
N MET A 61 -4.60 -2.58 9.95
CA MET A 61 -3.33 -1.96 10.31
C MET A 61 -3.63 -0.54 10.76
N ASP A 62 -3.07 -0.12 11.88
CA ASP A 62 -3.33 1.23 12.38
C ASP A 62 -2.72 2.28 11.43
N GLU A 63 -3.46 3.35 11.15
CA GLU A 63 -2.99 4.41 10.25
C GLU A 63 -1.76 5.15 10.81
N SER A 64 -1.56 5.11 12.13
CA SER A 64 -0.35 5.62 12.79
C SER A 64 0.90 4.82 12.45
N GLU A 65 0.77 3.57 12.00
CA GLU A 65 1.89 2.74 11.54
C GLU A 65 2.22 2.96 10.06
N MET A 66 1.39 3.70 9.33
CA MET A 66 1.57 4.05 7.92
C MET A 66 2.39 5.34 7.80
N THR A 67 3.69 5.23 8.04
CA THR A 67 4.60 6.39 8.14
C THR A 67 5.48 6.62 6.91
N ASP A 68 5.37 5.78 5.88
CA ASP A 68 6.29 5.80 4.73
C ASP A 68 5.94 6.88 3.70
N GLY A 69 4.75 7.46 3.79
CA GLY A 69 4.37 8.63 3.02
C GLY A 69 2.86 8.80 2.89
N VAL A 70 2.47 9.77 2.06
CA VAL A 70 1.07 10.04 1.68
C VAL A 70 0.95 9.99 0.17
N GLY A 71 -0.18 9.49 -0.33
CA GLY A 71 -0.50 9.60 -1.75
C GLY A 71 -0.53 11.07 -2.16
N GLU A 72 0.11 11.39 -3.29
CA GLU A 72 0.26 12.77 -3.76
C GLU A 72 -0.65 13.08 -4.95
N ASN A 73 -1.40 12.09 -5.46
CA ASN A 73 -2.21 12.19 -6.67
C ASN A 73 -1.41 12.79 -7.83
N HIS A 74 -0.36 12.05 -8.26
CA HIS A 74 0.26 12.26 -9.57
C HIS A 74 -0.61 11.68 -10.71
N GLY A 75 -1.94 11.78 -10.56
CA GLY A 75 -2.90 11.38 -11.57
C GLY A 75 -2.94 12.39 -12.71
N ASN A 76 -2.53 11.93 -13.90
CA ASN A 76 -2.92 12.53 -15.18
C ASN A 76 -4.44 12.47 -15.38
#